data_AF-A0AAE9SW03-F1
#
_entry.id   AF-A0AAE9SW03-F1
#
_cell.length_a   1.000
_cell.length_b   1.000
_cell.length_c   1.000
_cell.angle_alpha   90.00
_cell.angle_beta   90.00
_cell.angle_gamma   90.00
#
_symmetry.space_group_name_H-M   'P 1'
#
loop_
_entity.id
_entity.type
_entity.pdbx_description
1 polymer ?
#
loop_
_entity_poly.entity_id
_entity_poly.type
_entity_poly.pdbx_seq_one_letter_code
_entity_poly.pdbx_strand_id
1 'polypeptide(L)'
;MNTENVVKHLRVLWRTDRIIADIRLRHLLIGLGLRAFAALIAAFGLLMLELAAYFALVQIWSAIAAAAILGAVNFAIAAAIFVIAGRPPSGRDIELAGEIHDASIEALQLEARALQAQVSGAVHHPLSTIVPVLVPLMAIIVKNLRSTARTSAKTSTAAGSAEASS
;
A
#
# COMPACT_ATOMS: atom_id res chain seq x y z
N MET A 1 25.83 -17.08 -19.13
CA MET A 1 25.21 -16.48 -17.92
C MET A 1 24.65 -17.63 -17.08
N ASN A 2 25.12 -17.80 -15.85
CA ASN A 2 24.80 -18.96 -15.01
C ASN A 2 23.41 -18.84 -14.38
N THR A 3 22.40 -19.26 -15.13
CA THR A 3 21.00 -19.41 -14.67
C THR A 3 20.90 -20.25 -13.39
N GLU A 4 21.80 -21.22 -13.21
CA GLU A 4 21.88 -22.08 -12.03
C GLU A 4 22.15 -21.30 -10.73
N ASN A 5 23.00 -20.27 -10.78
CA ASN A 5 23.31 -19.44 -9.63
C ASN A 5 22.15 -18.51 -9.30
N VAL A 6 21.48 -17.95 -10.32
CA VAL A 6 20.29 -17.10 -10.13
C VAL A 6 19.16 -17.89 -9.47
N VAL A 7 18.91 -19.13 -9.89
CA VAL A 7 17.86 -19.97 -9.29
C VAL A 7 18.20 -20.37 -7.84
N LYS A 8 19.48 -20.63 -7.54
CA LYS A 8 19.93 -20.87 -6.16
C LYS A 8 19.70 -19.64 -5.26
N HIS A 9 20.15 -18.47 -5.69
CA HIS A 9 19.97 -17.23 -4.92
C HIS A 9 18.49 -16.86 -4.77
N LEU A 10 17.68 -17.02 -5.82
CA LEU A 10 16.23 -16.75 -5.78
C LEU A 10 15.47 -17.71 -4.85
N ARG A 11 15.87 -18.99 -4.81
CA ARG A 11 15.28 -19.98 -3.91
C ARG A 11 15.62 -19.70 -2.44
N VAL A 12 16.83 -19.22 -2.18
CA VAL A 12 17.24 -18.79 -0.83
C VAL A 12 16.47 -17.54 -0.42
N LEU A 13 16.34 -16.55 -1.31
CA LEU A 13 15.59 -15.32 -1.05
C LEU A 13 14.10 -15.60 -0.78
N TRP A 14 13.46 -16.43 -1.62
CA TRP A 14 12.05 -16.80 -1.47
C TRP A 14 11.80 -17.58 -0.16
N ARG A 15 12.72 -18.45 0.27
CA ARG A 15 12.56 -19.16 1.54
C ARG A 15 12.49 -18.20 2.73
N THR A 16 13.28 -17.14 2.72
CA THR A 16 13.27 -16.10 3.76
C THR A 16 12.00 -15.24 3.70
N ASP A 17 11.61 -14.78 2.50
CA ASP A 17 10.39 -13.98 2.31
C ASP A 17 9.12 -14.73 2.69
N ARG A 18 9.08 -16.05 2.47
CA ARG A 18 7.93 -16.87 2.85
C ARG A 18 7.73 -16.97 4.36
N ILE A 19 8.81 -16.99 5.14
CA ILE A 19 8.74 -17.02 6.61
C ILE A 19 8.23 -15.67 7.14
N ILE A 20 8.73 -14.57 6.58
CA ILE A 20 8.30 -13.20 6.95
C ILE A 20 6.83 -12.97 6.58
N ALA A 21 6.43 -13.39 5.39
CA ALA A 21 5.05 -13.29 4.94
C ALA A 21 4.08 -14.10 5.80
N ASP A 22 4.45 -15.33 6.20
CA ASP A 22 3.58 -16.19 7.02
C ASP A 22 3.35 -15.63 8.43
N ILE A 23 4.40 -15.10 9.08
CA ILE A 23 4.27 -14.46 10.40
C ILE A 23 3.37 -13.22 10.31
N ARG A 24 3.59 -12.37 9.30
CA ARG A 24 2.80 -11.14 9.11
C ARG A 24 1.36 -11.45 8.74
N LEU A 25 1.12 -12.46 7.90
CA LEU A 25 -0.21 -12.91 7.50
C LEU A 25 -0.96 -13.47 8.71
N ARG A 26 -0.32 -14.30 9.54
CA ARG A 26 -0.96 -14.84 10.75
C ARG A 26 -1.33 -13.75 11.74
N HIS A 27 -0.46 -12.76 11.94
CA HIS A 27 -0.76 -11.63 12.83
C HIS A 27 -1.91 -10.76 12.29
N LEU A 28 -1.94 -10.52 10.97
CA LEU A 28 -3.05 -9.83 10.30
C LEU A 28 -4.35 -10.62 10.36
N LEU A 29 -4.32 -11.94 10.13
CA LEU A 29 -5.50 -12.80 10.15
C LEU A 29 -6.10 -12.91 11.56
N ILE A 30 -5.28 -13.07 12.59
CA ILE A 30 -5.77 -13.14 13.98
C ILE A 30 -6.30 -11.76 14.42
N GLY A 31 -5.56 -10.68 14.12
CA GLY A 31 -5.98 -9.32 14.47
C GLY A 31 -7.26 -8.88 13.74
N LEU A 32 -7.37 -9.19 12.44
CA LEU A 32 -8.56 -8.90 11.64
C LEU A 32 -9.73 -9.82 12.02
N GLY A 33 -9.46 -11.09 12.29
CA GLY A 33 -10.48 -12.07 12.70
C GLY A 33 -11.17 -11.66 14.00
N LEU A 34 -10.41 -11.32 15.05
CA LEU A 34 -10.98 -10.83 16.30
C LEU A 34 -11.75 -9.51 16.12
N ARG A 35 -11.22 -8.57 15.32
CA ARG A 35 -11.89 -7.29 15.05
C ARG A 35 -13.19 -7.47 14.25
N ALA A 36 -13.19 -8.33 13.24
CA ALA A 36 -14.37 -8.64 12.45
C ALA A 36 -15.44 -9.34 13.29
N PHE A 37 -15.03 -10.28 14.15
CA PHE A 37 -15.95 -10.97 15.06
C PHE A 37 -16.54 -10.00 16.11
N ALA A 38 -15.73 -9.12 16.69
CA ALA A 38 -16.20 -8.07 17.59
C ALA A 38 -17.18 -7.12 16.88
N ALA A 39 -16.88 -6.70 15.65
CA ALA A 39 -17.76 -5.87 14.85
C ALA A 39 -19.09 -6.57 14.53
N LEU A 40 -19.06 -7.87 14.23
CA LEU A 40 -20.27 -8.67 14.02
C LEU A 40 -21.14 -8.75 15.27
N ILE A 41 -20.53 -9.03 16.44
CA ILE A 41 -21.24 -9.03 17.73
C ILE A 41 -21.83 -7.65 18.02
N ALA A 42 -21.07 -6.58 17.80
CA ALA A 42 -21.54 -5.22 18.01
C ALA A 42 -22.73 -4.88 17.08
N ALA A 43 -22.67 -5.28 15.81
CA ALA A 43 -23.77 -5.10 14.87
C ALA A 43 -25.03 -5.87 15.33
N PHE A 44 -24.87 -7.13 15.74
CA PHE A 44 -25.99 -7.94 16.21
C PHE A 44 -26.59 -7.41 17.52
N GLY A 45 -25.74 -6.96 18.44
CA GLY A 45 -26.15 -6.31 19.69
C GLY A 45 -26.90 -5.01 19.43
N LEU A 46 -26.43 -4.18 18.49
CA LEU A 46 -27.12 -2.95 18.10
C LEU A 46 -28.49 -3.24 17.50
N LEU A 47 -28.61 -4.26 16.61
CA LEU A 47 -29.89 -4.68 16.07
C LEU A 47 -30.87 -5.17 17.16
N MET A 48 -30.38 -5.97 18.11
CA MET A 48 -31.22 -6.45 19.20
C MET A 48 -31.65 -5.30 20.13
N LEU A 49 -30.76 -4.35 20.40
CA LEU A 49 -31.06 -3.16 21.17
C LEU A 49 -32.09 -2.28 20.45
N GLU A 50 -32.01 -2.17 19.13
CA GLU A 50 -32.98 -1.46 18.31
C GLU A 50 -34.37 -2.10 18.41
N LEU A 51 -34.48 -3.42 18.22
CA LEU A 51 -35.75 -4.13 18.38
C LEU A 51 -36.33 -3.94 19.79
N ALA A 52 -35.51 -4.09 20.83
CA ALA A 52 -35.93 -3.90 22.22
C ALA A 52 -36.43 -2.46 22.47
N ALA A 53 -35.70 -1.46 21.98
CA ALA A 53 -36.07 -0.06 22.11
C ALA A 53 -37.35 0.25 21.32
N TYR A 54 -37.52 -0.31 20.12
CA TYR A 54 -38.74 -0.18 19.33
C TYR A 54 -39.95 -0.72 20.07
N PHE A 55 -39.87 -1.95 20.59
CA PHE A 55 -40.98 -2.57 21.33
C PHE A 55 -41.29 -1.84 22.64
N ALA A 56 -40.28 -1.32 23.33
CA ALA A 56 -40.49 -0.50 24.52
C ALA A 56 -41.16 0.84 24.18
N LEU A 57 -40.73 1.49 23.09
CA LEU A 57 -41.21 2.82 22.72
C LEU A 57 -42.60 2.79 22.09
N VAL A 58 -42.93 1.77 21.29
CA VAL A 58 -44.27 1.59 20.72
C VAL A 58 -45.35 1.33 21.78
N GLN A 59 -44.95 0.93 22.99
CA GLN A 59 -45.89 0.78 24.11
C GLN A 59 -46.32 2.13 24.69
N ILE A 60 -45.50 3.18 24.50
CA ILE A 60 -45.73 4.53 25.04
C ILE A 60 -46.20 5.48 23.92
N TRP A 61 -45.68 5.32 22.71
CA TRP A 61 -45.93 6.14 21.52
C TRP A 61 -46.45 5.29 20.34
N SER A 62 -46.88 5.91 19.24
CA SER A 62 -47.26 5.16 18.03
C SER A 62 -46.06 4.51 17.33
N ALA A 63 -46.30 3.45 16.57
CA ALA A 63 -45.28 2.74 15.78
C ALA A 63 -44.50 3.67 14.84
N ILE A 64 -45.19 4.63 14.24
CA ILE A 64 -44.60 5.60 13.32
C ILE A 64 -43.62 6.52 14.06
N ALA A 65 -44.03 7.06 15.21
CA ALA A 65 -43.18 7.91 16.02
C ALA A 65 -41.98 7.14 16.58
N ALA A 66 -42.19 5.90 17.03
CA ALA A 66 -41.12 5.05 17.51
C ALA A 66 -40.06 4.78 16.44
N ALA A 67 -40.47 4.41 15.22
CA ALA A 67 -39.57 4.19 14.09
C ALA A 67 -38.80 5.47 13.71
N ALA A 68 -39.47 6.64 13.71
CA ALA A 68 -38.84 7.91 13.41
C ALA A 68 -37.75 8.29 14.44
N ILE A 69 -38.04 8.11 15.73
CA ILE A 69 -37.08 8.40 16.81
C ILE A 69 -35.88 7.45 16.73
N LEU A 70 -36.12 6.14 16.56
CA LEU A 70 -35.04 5.16 16.41
C LEU A 70 -34.16 5.44 15.19
N GLY A 71 -34.77 5.76 14.05
CA GLY A 71 -34.04 6.14 12.84
C GLY A 71 -33.16 7.37 13.05
N ALA A 72 -33.67 8.39 13.75
CA ALA A 72 -32.90 9.58 14.09
C ALA A 72 -31.71 9.25 15.01
N VAL A 73 -31.89 8.38 16.00
CA VAL A 73 -30.82 7.91 16.89
C VAL A 73 -29.75 7.14 16.11
N ASN A 74 -30.14 6.22 15.22
CA ASN A 74 -29.21 5.49 14.37
C ASN A 74 -28.41 6.41 13.44
N PHE A 75 -29.05 7.43 12.87
CA PHE A 75 -28.35 8.45 12.09
C PHE A 75 -27.33 9.23 12.93
N ALA A 76 -27.69 9.59 14.17
CA ALA A 76 -26.78 10.29 15.08
C ALA A 76 -25.57 9.41 15.44
N ILE A 77 -25.78 8.12 15.71
CA ILE A 77 -24.70 7.14 15.95
C ILE A 77 -23.79 7.04 14.71
N ALA A 78 -24.37 6.89 13.52
CA ALA A 78 -23.60 6.82 12.27
C ALA A 78 -22.77 8.08 12.02
N ALA A 79 -23.34 9.27 12.26
CA ALA A 79 -22.62 10.53 12.15
C ALA A 79 -21.46 10.63 13.15
N ALA A 80 -21.66 10.19 14.40
CA ALA A 80 -20.60 10.16 15.40
C ALA A 80 -19.46 9.22 15.00
N ILE A 81 -19.77 8.00 14.54
CA ILE A 81 -18.78 7.05 14.04
C ILE A 81 -18.04 7.63 12.84
N PHE A 82 -18.74 8.27 11.90
CA PHE A 82 -18.13 8.89 10.72
C PHE A 82 -17.14 10.00 11.11
N VAL A 83 -17.52 10.87 12.06
CA VAL A 83 -16.62 11.93 12.56
C VAL A 83 -15.39 11.34 13.24
N ILE A 84 -15.55 10.27 14.03
CA ILE A 84 -14.43 9.62 14.74
C ILE A 84 -13.52 8.86 13.76
N ALA A 85 -14.10 8.08 12.85
CA ALA A 85 -13.37 7.30 11.85
C ALA A 85 -12.69 8.18 10.79
N GLY A 86 -13.25 9.36 10.51
CA GLY A 86 -12.67 10.35 9.61
C GLY A 86 -11.52 11.15 10.21
N ARG A 87 -11.20 11.00 11.51
CA ARG A 87 -10.01 11.64 12.10
C ARG A 87 -8.77 10.93 11.54
N PRO A 88 -7.90 11.61 10.77
CA PRO A 88 -6.68 11.00 10.27
C PRO A 88 -5.82 10.51 11.45
N PRO A 89 -5.07 9.41 11.28
CA PRO A 89 -4.17 8.91 12.32
C PRO A 89 -3.25 10.04 12.78
N SER A 90 -3.22 10.25 14.09
CA SER A 90 -2.56 11.36 14.77
C SER A 90 -1.13 11.56 14.27
N GLY A 91 -0.77 12.79 13.91
CA GLY A 91 0.50 13.16 13.26
C GLY A 91 1.79 12.65 13.90
N ARG A 92 1.76 12.25 15.18
CA ARG A 92 2.88 11.60 15.87
C ARG A 92 3.27 10.24 15.28
N ASP A 93 2.32 9.48 14.74
CA ASP A 93 2.59 8.17 14.13
C ASP A 93 3.14 8.34 12.68
N ILE A 94 2.83 9.46 12.03
CA ILE A 94 3.37 9.83 10.72
C ILE A 94 4.77 10.44 10.87
N GLU A 95 5.00 11.22 11.92
CA GLU A 95 6.31 11.80 12.26
C GLU A 95 7.32 10.68 12.62
N LEU A 96 6.94 9.72 13.47
CA LEU A 96 7.77 8.55 13.77
C LEU A 96 8.02 7.65 12.54
N ALA A 97 7.02 7.49 11.67
CA ALA A 97 7.20 6.75 10.42
C ALA A 97 8.13 7.51 9.44
N GLY A 98 8.08 8.84 9.44
CA GLY A 98 8.97 9.72 8.68
C GLY A 98 10.41 9.65 9.18
N GLU A 99 10.62 9.74 10.49
CA GLU A 99 11.95 9.61 11.11
C GLU A 99 12.60 8.25 10.80
N ILE A 100 11.83 7.16 10.86
CA ILE A 100 12.34 5.81 10.52
C ILE A 100 12.62 5.69 9.02
N HIS A 101 11.80 6.30 8.16
CA HIS A 101 12.03 6.31 6.71
C HIS A 101 13.29 7.10 6.34
N ASP A 102 13.46 8.30 6.89
CA ASP A 102 14.62 9.17 6.65
C ASP A 102 15.90 8.52 7.20
N ALA A 103 15.86 7.94 8.40
CA ALA A 103 16.99 7.19 8.95
C ALA A 103 17.36 5.96 8.11
N SER A 104 16.36 5.29 7.53
CA SER A 104 16.58 4.16 6.62
C SER A 104 17.18 4.60 5.28
N ILE A 105 16.75 5.75 4.73
CA ILE A 105 17.30 6.34 3.49
C ILE A 105 18.73 6.80 3.72
N GLU A 106 19.04 7.44 4.84
CA GLU A 106 20.39 7.88 5.19
C GLU A 106 21.33 6.68 5.35
N ALA A 107 20.89 5.61 6.03
CA ALA A 107 21.64 4.36 6.13
C ALA A 107 21.86 3.72 4.74
N LEU A 108 20.84 3.71 3.87
CA LEU A 108 20.96 3.19 2.50
C LEU A 108 21.92 4.03 1.64
N GLN A 109 21.96 5.35 1.84
CA GLN A 109 22.90 6.23 1.15
C GLN A 109 24.34 6.03 1.63
N LEU A 110 24.55 5.82 2.93
CA LEU A 110 25.87 5.46 3.47
C LEU A 110 26.34 4.11 2.94
N GLU A 111 25.47 3.11 2.95
CA GLU A 111 25.77 1.77 2.41
C GLU A 111 26.00 1.84 0.89
N ALA A 112 25.22 2.62 0.14
CA ALA A 112 25.42 2.83 -1.29
C ALA A 112 26.74 3.54 -1.59
N ARG A 113 27.15 4.51 -0.79
CA ARG A 113 28.48 5.16 -0.91
C ARG A 113 29.61 4.20 -0.53
N ALA A 114 29.43 3.36 0.48
CA ALA A 114 30.41 2.34 0.86
C ALA A 114 30.53 1.24 -0.20
N LEU A 115 29.41 0.82 -0.81
CA LEU A 115 29.38 -0.08 -1.95
C LEU A 115 29.97 0.57 -3.20
N GLN A 116 29.69 1.85 -3.46
CA GLN A 116 30.29 2.59 -4.57
C GLN A 116 31.80 2.80 -4.37
N ALA A 117 32.28 3.01 -3.15
CA ALA A 117 33.70 3.10 -2.83
C ALA A 117 34.39 1.73 -2.93
N GLN A 118 33.73 0.65 -2.51
CA GLN A 118 34.22 -0.71 -2.70
C GLN A 118 34.24 -1.13 -4.18
N VAL A 119 33.22 -0.74 -4.95
CA VAL A 119 33.17 -0.97 -6.40
C VAL A 119 34.18 -0.08 -7.11
N SER A 120 34.32 1.20 -6.78
CA SER A 120 35.32 2.10 -7.37
C SER A 120 36.75 1.67 -7.02
N GLY A 121 37.00 1.27 -5.76
CA GLY A 121 38.27 0.71 -5.32
C GLY A 121 38.60 -0.62 -6.02
N ALA A 122 37.59 -1.46 -6.25
CA ALA A 122 37.72 -2.70 -7.01
C ALA A 122 37.75 -2.50 -8.55
N VAL A 123 37.40 -1.32 -9.06
CA VAL A 123 37.37 -0.99 -10.51
C VAL A 123 38.71 -0.42 -10.99
N HIS A 124 39.45 0.27 -10.11
CA HIS A 124 40.78 0.81 -10.46
C HIS A 124 41.87 -0.25 -10.66
N HIS A 125 41.56 -1.55 -10.63
CA HIS A 125 42.54 -2.61 -10.88
C HIS A 125 42.18 -3.70 -11.93
N PRO A 126 40.92 -3.92 -12.35
CA PRO A 126 40.63 -4.88 -13.42
C PRO A 126 39.67 -4.39 -14.53
N LEU A 127 39.36 -3.08 -14.64
CA LEU A 127 38.53 -2.58 -15.75
C LEU A 127 39.28 -1.96 -16.93
N SER A 128 40.61 -1.93 -16.95
CA SER A 128 41.36 -1.47 -18.14
C SER A 128 41.23 -2.40 -19.37
N THR A 129 40.62 -3.58 -19.22
CA THR A 129 40.56 -4.60 -20.28
C THR A 129 39.17 -4.78 -20.90
N ILE A 130 38.08 -4.25 -20.31
CA ILE A 130 36.69 -4.56 -20.74
C ILE A 130 35.90 -3.32 -21.24
N VAL A 131 36.45 -2.12 -21.07
CA VAL A 131 35.80 -0.83 -21.45
C VAL A 131 35.28 -0.76 -22.89
N PRO A 132 35.91 -1.33 -23.94
CA PRO A 132 35.41 -1.17 -25.31
C PRO A 132 34.08 -1.89 -25.61
N VAL A 133 33.68 -2.87 -24.78
CA VAL A 133 32.53 -3.75 -25.07
C VAL A 133 31.22 -3.28 -24.41
N LEU A 134 31.30 -2.48 -23.34
CA LEU A 134 30.12 -2.07 -22.55
C LEU A 134 29.44 -0.78 -23.06
N VAL A 135 30.16 0.06 -23.80
CA VAL A 135 29.61 1.29 -24.41
C VAL A 135 28.46 1.02 -25.39
N PRO A 136 28.53 0.06 -26.33
CA PRO A 136 27.43 -0.19 -27.26
C PRO A 136 26.17 -0.76 -26.59
N LEU A 137 26.29 -1.50 -25.48
CA LEU A 137 25.14 -2.06 -24.76
C LEU A 137 24.31 -1.00 -24.05
N MET A 138 24.96 -0.03 -23.39
CA MET A 138 24.25 1.10 -22.77
C MET A 138 23.58 2.01 -23.81
N ALA A 139 24.22 2.21 -24.97
CA ALA A 139 23.64 2.99 -26.06
C ALA A 139 22.36 2.35 -26.64
N ILE A 140 22.30 1.01 -26.72
CA ILE A 140 21.12 0.28 -27.20
C ILE A 140 19.96 0.40 -26.20
N ILE A 141 20.23 0.29 -24.90
CA ILE A 141 19.20 0.41 -23.85
C ILE A 141 18.59 1.82 -23.85
N VAL A 142 19.42 2.86 -23.90
CA VAL A 142 18.94 4.26 -23.94
C VAL A 142 18.16 4.55 -25.23
N LYS A 143 18.57 3.99 -26.37
CA LYS A 143 17.86 4.16 -27.65
C LYS A 143 16.49 3.49 -27.65
N ASN A 144 16.35 2.31 -27.03
CA ASN A 144 15.07 1.63 -26.90
C ASN A 144 14.10 2.35 -25.96
N LEU A 145 14.58 2.87 -24.83
CA LEU A 145 13.75 3.63 -23.89
C LEU A 145 13.23 4.94 -24.52
N ARG A 146 14.05 5.62 -25.32
CA ARG A 146 13.64 6.83 -26.05
C ARG A 146 12.64 6.54 -27.17
N SER A 147 12.75 5.38 -27.82
CA SER A 147 11.80 4.95 -28.85
C SER A 147 10.40 4.72 -28.26
N THR A 148 10.33 4.04 -27.11
CA THR A 148 9.07 3.79 -26.39
C THR A 148 8.40 5.09 -25.94
N ALA A 149 9.17 6.07 -25.47
CA ALA A 149 8.65 7.39 -25.07
C ALA A 149 8.04 8.18 -26.25
N ARG A 150 8.62 8.09 -27.46
CA ARG A 150 8.10 8.78 -28.65
C ARG A 150 6.85 8.14 -29.24
N THR A 151 6.70 6.81 -29.12
CA THR A 151 5.48 6.10 -29.55
C THR A 151 4.30 6.43 -28.64
N SER A 152 4.52 6.54 -27.33
CA SER A 152 3.45 6.92 -26.37
C SER A 152 2.94 8.36 -26.61
N ALA A 153 3.82 9.30 -26.94
CA ALA A 153 3.44 10.69 -27.24
C ALA A 153 2.63 10.85 -28.54
N LYS A 154 2.87 10.01 -29.56
CA LYS A 154 2.14 10.08 -30.84
C LYS A 154 0.70 9.56 -30.74
N THR A 155 0.43 8.59 -29.86
CA THR A 155 -0.93 8.05 -29.65
C THR A 155 -1.82 9.01 -28.86
N SER A 156 -1.27 9.76 -27.90
CA SER A 156 -2.03 10.77 -27.14
C SER A 156 -2.45 11.98 -27.99
N THR A 157 -1.63 12.37 -28.98
CA THR A 157 -1.93 13.52 -29.85
C THR A 157 -2.99 13.19 -30.90
N ALA A 158 -3.11 11.92 -31.32
CA ALA A 158 -4.17 11.49 -32.25
C ALA A 158 -5.56 11.42 -31.58
N ALA A 159 -5.61 11.03 -30.30
CA ALA A 159 -6.87 10.92 -29.55
C ALA A 159 -7.50 12.30 -29.22
N GLY A 160 -6.69 13.35 -29.03
CA GLY A 160 -7.19 14.70 -28.74
C GLY A 160 -7.74 15.47 -29.95
N SER A 161 -7.59 14.95 -31.17
CA SER A 161 -8.07 15.61 -32.39
C SER A 161 -9.39 15.05 -32.94
N ALA A 162 -9.93 13.98 -32.34
CA ALA A 162 -11.19 13.37 -32.75
C ALA A 162 -12.41 13.82 -31.94
N GLU A 163 -12.25 14.42 -30.76
CA GLU A 163 -13.36 14.92 -29.92
C GLU A 163 -13.73 16.40 -30.16
N ALA A 164 -13.02 17.13 -31.03
CA ALA A 164 -13.32 18.55 -31.32
C ALA A 164 -14.18 18.76 -32.59
N SER A 165 -14.65 17.69 -33.25
CA SER A 165 -15.47 17.78 -34.48
C SER A 165 -16.65 16.81 -34.49
N SER A 166 -17.37 16.63 -33.37
CA SER A 166 -18.70 16.00 -33.37
C SER A 166 -19.64 16.69 -32.40
#